data_AF-A0A921EYP3-F1
#
_entry.id   AF-A0A921EYP3-F1
#
_cell.length_a   1.000
_cell.length_b   1.000
_cell.length_c   1.000
_cell.angle_alpha   90.00
_cell.angle_beta   90.00
_cell.angle_gamma   90.00
#
_symmetry.space_group_name_H-M   'P 1'
#
loop_
_entity.id
_entity.type
_entity.pdbx_description
1 polymer ?
#
loop_
_entity_poly.entity_id
_entity_poly.type
_entity_poly.pdbx_seq_one_letter_code
_entity_poly.pdbx_strand_id
1 'polypeptide(L)'
;MTEEIYSEVQKRLATVKLFSEAKIKIVVKPQLKQEDATHIELFNLAQYGDFSHYHIERLEFENSASDKQFSQVRTVVAEINEMLRTGDIQNWNIFYLYKELIQKLVNDRSQGYFNYFRGQFDDWPLIPSLFRNNTKKSFIATYDRIYSDIAKEYPDVLSYVAYSKEQAEARAEQLAMLQHYGMRTSLLDITKNPFIALQFMVLGYAATDHWHVNSFDMYAIDEEKHAEENVFVAVVKNDRNKRIKAQRGAFFDYDYLNDIKETQIRLIPRLKIRIAFEIADVDNLLKAQQEEFRHLLQLL
;
A
#
# COMPACT_ATOMS: atom_id res chain seq x y z
N MET A 1 -17.48 21.62 25.51
CA MET A 1 -16.78 21.84 24.22
C MET A 1 -16.10 20.53 23.89
N THR A 2 -16.31 20.01 22.69
CA THR A 2 -15.52 18.87 22.17
C THR A 2 -14.07 19.32 22.04
N GLU A 3 -13.17 18.59 22.67
CA GLU A 3 -11.73 18.84 22.56
C GLU A 3 -11.25 18.30 21.21
N GLU A 4 -10.74 19.19 20.36
CA GLU A 4 -10.25 18.81 19.02
C GLU A 4 -8.81 18.30 19.15
N ILE A 5 -8.60 17.00 18.89
CA ILE A 5 -7.29 16.34 19.02
C ILE A 5 -6.39 16.50 17.79
N TYR A 6 -6.97 16.89 16.65
CA TYR A 6 -6.32 16.75 15.35
C TYR A 6 -5.16 17.71 15.11
N SER A 7 -5.10 18.83 15.83
CA SER A 7 -3.93 19.72 15.77
C SER A 7 -2.68 19.06 16.34
N GLU A 8 -2.80 18.32 17.44
CA GLU A 8 -1.66 17.62 18.05
C GLU A 8 -1.33 16.36 17.25
N VAL A 9 -2.33 15.58 16.83
CA VAL A 9 -2.13 14.43 15.95
C VAL A 9 -1.35 14.81 14.68
N GLN A 10 -1.71 15.92 14.03
CA GLN A 10 -1.02 16.37 12.81
C GLN A 10 0.45 16.76 13.08
N LYS A 11 0.75 17.35 14.23
CA LYS A 11 2.12 17.68 14.62
C LYS A 11 2.95 16.42 14.88
N ARG A 12 2.38 15.45 15.59
CA ARG A 12 3.06 14.20 15.96
C ARG A 12 3.19 13.23 14.78
N LEU A 13 2.27 13.28 13.81
CA LEU A 13 2.35 12.52 12.56
C LEU A 13 3.69 12.71 11.82
N ALA A 14 4.27 13.91 11.88
CA ALA A 14 5.52 14.22 11.20
C ALA A 14 6.78 13.74 11.96
N THR A 15 6.68 13.52 13.27
CA THR A 15 7.84 13.21 14.14
C THR A 15 7.86 11.76 14.61
N VAL A 16 6.69 11.16 14.80
CA VAL A 16 6.55 9.83 15.39
C VAL A 16 6.77 8.75 14.33
N LYS A 17 7.75 7.89 14.58
CA LYS A 17 8.01 6.71 13.75
C LYS A 17 7.16 5.53 14.24
N LEU A 18 6.31 4.99 13.37
CA LEU A 18 5.42 3.86 13.67
C LEU A 18 5.89 2.53 13.07
N PHE A 19 6.73 2.59 12.03
CA PHE A 19 7.12 1.45 11.22
C PHE A 19 8.64 1.32 11.10
N SER A 20 9.12 0.09 11.09
CA SER A 20 10.42 -0.25 10.51
C SER A 20 10.20 -0.72 9.08
N GLU A 21 11.03 -0.27 8.14
CA GLU A 21 10.72 -0.44 6.70
C GLU A 21 11.79 -1.22 5.95
N ALA A 22 11.33 -2.14 5.12
CA ALA A 22 12.11 -2.76 4.05
C ALA A 22 11.33 -2.69 2.74
N LYS A 23 12.04 -2.78 1.61
CA LYS A 23 11.46 -2.66 0.28
C LYS A 23 11.90 -3.80 -0.62
N ILE A 24 10.96 -4.34 -1.39
CA ILE A 24 11.25 -5.17 -2.55
C ILE A 24 10.92 -4.38 -3.81
N LYS A 25 11.86 -4.32 -4.75
CA LYS A 25 11.58 -3.86 -6.12
C LYS A 25 11.62 -5.07 -7.04
N ILE A 26 10.50 -5.34 -7.69
CA ILE A 26 10.38 -6.33 -8.75
C ILE A 26 10.81 -5.64 -10.04
N VAL A 27 11.99 -5.98 -10.53
CA VAL A 27 12.54 -5.40 -11.77
C VAL A 27 11.99 -6.17 -12.95
N VAL A 28 11.29 -5.45 -13.82
CA VAL A 28 10.62 -5.99 -15.01
C VAL A 28 11.21 -5.34 -16.24
N LYS A 29 11.52 -6.15 -17.24
CA LYS A 29 12.00 -5.71 -18.56
C LYS A 29 10.95 -5.98 -19.63
N PRO A 30 10.62 -5.01 -20.49
CA PRO A 30 9.76 -5.26 -21.63
C PRO A 30 10.49 -6.14 -22.65
N GLN A 31 9.78 -7.10 -23.25
CA GLN A 31 10.30 -7.92 -24.34
C GLN A 31 10.11 -7.16 -25.66
N LEU A 32 11.22 -6.85 -26.33
CA LEU A 32 11.23 -6.25 -27.66
C LEU A 32 11.30 -7.38 -28.70
N LYS A 33 10.22 -7.64 -29.44
CA LYS A 33 10.28 -8.52 -30.63
C LYS A 33 10.83 -7.73 -31.82
N GLN A 34 11.95 -8.18 -32.37
CA GLN A 34 12.39 -7.79 -33.71
C GLN A 34 11.80 -8.79 -34.70
N GLU A 35 10.77 -8.42 -35.46
CA GLU A 35 10.22 -9.31 -36.50
C GLU A 35 10.81 -9.07 -37.89
N ASP A 36 11.47 -7.95 -38.18
CA ASP A 36 12.38 -7.80 -39.33
C ASP A 36 13.28 -6.57 -39.15
N ALA A 37 14.47 -6.59 -39.78
CA ALA A 37 15.58 -5.65 -39.58
C ALA A 37 15.31 -4.14 -39.81
N THR A 38 14.06 -3.76 -40.09
CA THR A 38 13.65 -2.37 -40.32
C THR A 38 12.45 -1.93 -39.49
N HIS A 39 11.67 -2.83 -38.86
CA HIS A 39 10.49 -2.47 -38.07
C HIS A 39 10.45 -3.23 -36.74
N ILE A 40 10.54 -2.47 -35.64
CA ILE A 40 10.24 -2.96 -34.29
C ILE A 40 8.90 -2.35 -33.91
N GLU A 41 7.85 -3.17 -33.91
CA GLU A 41 6.58 -2.75 -33.35
C GLU A 41 6.70 -2.71 -31.82
N LEU A 42 6.63 -1.52 -31.24
CA LEU A 42 6.26 -1.34 -29.85
C LEU A 42 4.78 -1.73 -29.74
N PHE A 43 4.50 -3.02 -29.57
CA PHE A 43 3.15 -3.46 -29.25
C PHE A 43 2.66 -2.69 -28.03
N ASN A 44 1.39 -2.27 -28.10
CA ASN A 44 0.70 -1.63 -27.01
C ASN A 44 0.83 -2.51 -25.76
N LEU A 45 1.75 -2.16 -24.85
CA LEU A 45 1.91 -2.77 -23.51
C LEU A 45 0.59 -2.74 -22.69
N ALA A 46 -0.44 -2.07 -23.21
CA ALA A 46 -1.76 -1.87 -22.63
C ALA A 46 -2.88 -2.77 -23.21
N GLN A 47 -2.63 -3.65 -24.18
CA GLN A 47 -3.68 -4.59 -24.62
C GLN A 47 -3.74 -5.84 -23.73
N TYR A 48 -4.78 -5.87 -22.91
CA TYR A 48 -5.17 -6.92 -21.99
C TYR A 48 -5.00 -8.33 -22.55
N GLY A 49 -4.12 -9.12 -21.92
CA GLY A 49 -4.20 -10.59 -21.98
C GLY A 49 -3.04 -11.31 -22.67
N ASP A 50 -2.11 -10.60 -23.30
CA ASP A 50 -0.93 -11.22 -23.89
C ASP A 50 0.30 -11.03 -22.98
N PHE A 51 0.64 -12.08 -22.22
CA PHE A 51 1.76 -12.10 -21.28
C PHE A 51 3.14 -12.23 -21.95
N SER A 52 3.22 -12.15 -23.29
CA SER A 52 4.47 -12.29 -24.07
C SER A 52 5.29 -10.99 -24.20
N HIS A 53 5.00 -9.95 -23.41
CA HIS A 53 5.53 -8.59 -23.61
C HIS A 53 6.49 -8.10 -22.52
N TYR A 54 6.74 -8.90 -21.48
CA TYR A 54 7.73 -8.59 -20.45
C TYR A 54 8.26 -9.85 -19.79
N HIS A 55 9.44 -9.76 -19.18
CA HIS A 55 9.94 -10.78 -18.25
C HIS A 55 10.37 -10.15 -16.93
N ILE A 56 10.27 -10.95 -15.87
CA ILE A 56 10.77 -10.57 -14.54
C ILE A 56 12.26 -10.82 -14.55
N GLU A 57 13.07 -9.78 -14.42
CA GLU A 57 14.53 -9.88 -14.46
C GLU A 57 15.08 -10.38 -13.12
N ARG A 58 14.67 -9.70 -12.03
CA ARG A 58 15.18 -9.93 -10.67
C ARG A 58 14.35 -9.18 -9.63
N LEU A 59 14.55 -9.53 -8.37
CA LEU A 59 14.05 -8.83 -7.20
C LEU A 59 15.22 -8.13 -6.50
N GLU A 60 15.07 -6.85 -6.19
CA GLU A 60 15.96 -6.11 -5.31
C GLU A 60 15.37 -6.04 -3.92
N PHE A 61 16.22 -6.25 -2.90
CA PHE A 61 15.81 -6.10 -1.51
C PHE A 61 16.64 -5.01 -0.82
N GLU A 62 15.96 -3.92 -0.47
CA GLU A 62 16.51 -2.85 0.35
C GLU A 62 15.98 -2.99 1.77
N ASN A 63 16.89 -3.00 2.74
CA ASN A 63 16.51 -3.12 4.13
C ASN A 63 17.19 -2.02 4.95
N SER A 64 16.39 -1.28 5.71
CA SER A 64 16.87 -0.22 6.60
C SER A 64 16.95 -0.64 8.07
N ALA A 65 16.44 -1.81 8.44
CA ALA A 65 16.26 -2.22 9.84
C ALA A 65 16.68 -3.68 10.10
N SER A 66 16.95 -4.02 11.35
CA SER A 66 17.46 -5.34 11.75
C SER A 66 16.38 -6.34 12.18
N ASP A 67 15.11 -6.08 11.84
CA ASP A 67 14.00 -6.95 12.22
C ASP A 67 14.18 -8.39 11.71
N LYS A 68 13.84 -9.38 12.55
CA LYS A 68 13.95 -10.81 12.23
C LYS A 68 13.18 -11.16 10.95
N GLN A 69 12.06 -10.48 10.71
CA GLN A 69 11.22 -10.61 9.52
C GLN A 69 11.99 -10.33 8.23
N PHE A 70 12.85 -9.32 8.24
CA PHE A 70 13.59 -8.90 7.05
C PHE A 70 14.72 -9.85 6.68
N SER A 71 15.23 -10.64 7.64
CA SER A 71 16.15 -11.74 7.36
C SER A 71 15.48 -12.83 6.51
N GLN A 72 14.24 -13.19 6.83
CA GLN A 72 13.47 -14.14 6.03
C GLN A 72 13.17 -13.60 4.63
N VAL A 73 12.81 -12.32 4.52
CA VAL A 73 12.59 -11.67 3.22
C VAL A 73 13.85 -11.77 2.36
N ARG A 74 15.03 -11.52 2.93
CA ARG A 74 16.31 -11.66 2.22
C ARG A 74 16.51 -13.06 1.66
N THR A 75 16.23 -14.09 2.45
CA THR A 75 16.32 -15.49 2.02
C THR A 75 15.36 -15.78 0.87
N VAL A 76 14.10 -15.39 1.00
CA VAL A 76 13.08 -15.59 -0.05
C VAL A 76 13.44 -14.88 -1.35
N VAL A 77 13.94 -13.64 -1.27
CA VAL A 77 14.39 -12.88 -2.45
C VAL A 77 15.59 -13.56 -3.13
N ALA A 78 16.55 -14.08 -2.35
CA ALA A 78 17.68 -14.81 -2.89
C ALA A 78 17.25 -16.11 -3.59
N GLU A 79 16.34 -16.87 -2.99
CA GLU A 79 15.75 -18.08 -3.61
C GLU A 79 15.06 -17.76 -4.94
N ILE A 80 14.21 -16.72 -4.97
CA ILE A 80 13.50 -16.32 -6.19
C ILE A 80 14.46 -15.86 -7.28
N ASN A 81 15.47 -15.06 -6.94
CA ASN A 81 16.48 -14.64 -7.90
C ASN A 81 17.28 -15.82 -8.48
N GLU A 82 17.56 -16.84 -7.68
CA GLU A 82 18.22 -18.05 -8.17
C GLU A 82 17.32 -18.86 -9.12
N MET A 83 16.02 -18.96 -8.82
CA MET A 83 15.04 -19.59 -9.72
C MET A 83 14.89 -18.82 -11.05
N LEU A 84 14.90 -17.48 -11.01
CA LEU A 84 14.89 -16.64 -12.22
C LEU A 84 16.16 -16.89 -13.07
N ARG A 85 17.32 -16.98 -12.43
CA ARG A 85 18.63 -17.17 -13.09
C ARG A 85 18.77 -18.55 -13.74
N THR A 86 18.29 -19.60 -13.08
CA THR A 86 18.35 -20.99 -13.56
C THR A 86 17.29 -21.30 -14.61
N GLY A 87 16.26 -20.46 -14.70
CA GLY A 87 15.18 -20.58 -15.68
C GLY A 87 13.99 -21.41 -15.19
N ASP A 88 13.99 -21.84 -13.93
CA ASP A 88 12.93 -22.67 -13.33
C ASP A 88 11.54 -22.01 -13.39
N ILE A 89 11.51 -20.67 -13.46
CA ILE A 89 10.27 -19.88 -13.40
C ILE A 89 10.12 -18.88 -14.56
N GLN A 90 10.71 -19.17 -15.73
CA GLN A 90 10.70 -18.29 -16.92
C GLN A 90 9.31 -17.82 -17.38
N ASN A 91 8.24 -18.55 -17.05
CA ASN A 91 6.87 -18.24 -17.46
C ASN A 91 6.01 -17.57 -16.37
N TRP A 92 6.61 -17.12 -15.26
CA TRP A 92 5.84 -16.43 -14.23
C TRP A 92 5.43 -15.03 -14.68
N ASN A 93 4.12 -14.78 -14.64
CA ASN A 93 3.62 -13.41 -14.65
C ASN A 93 3.75 -12.77 -13.26
N ILE A 94 3.60 -11.45 -13.18
CA ILE A 94 3.68 -10.68 -11.94
C ILE A 94 2.73 -11.21 -10.86
N PHE A 95 1.53 -11.67 -11.22
CA PHE A 95 0.57 -12.21 -10.26
C PHE A 95 1.08 -13.51 -9.60
N TYR A 96 1.68 -14.42 -10.37
CA TYR A 96 2.30 -15.63 -9.82
C TYR A 96 3.45 -15.28 -8.86
N LEU A 97 4.29 -14.30 -9.22
CA LEU A 97 5.33 -13.83 -8.31
C LEU A 97 4.75 -13.29 -7.00
N TYR A 98 3.70 -12.45 -7.04
CA TYR A 98 3.02 -11.99 -5.83
C TYR A 98 2.46 -13.15 -5.00
N LYS A 99 1.81 -14.12 -5.65
CA LYS A 99 1.27 -15.31 -4.99
C LYS A 99 2.37 -16.07 -4.24
N GLU A 100 3.52 -16.26 -4.86
CA GLU A 100 4.64 -17.01 -4.29
C GLU A 100 5.32 -16.24 -3.14
N LEU A 101 5.48 -14.92 -3.28
CA LEU A 101 5.90 -14.05 -2.18
C LEU A 101 4.93 -14.15 -0.99
N ILE A 102 3.62 -14.09 -1.24
CA ILE A 102 2.59 -14.26 -0.21
C ILE A 102 2.73 -15.62 0.46
N GLN A 103 2.83 -16.71 -0.31
CA GLN A 103 2.93 -18.07 0.25
C GLN A 103 4.17 -18.26 1.12
N LYS A 104 5.33 -17.71 0.72
CA LYS A 104 6.57 -17.82 1.48
C LYS A 104 6.64 -16.89 2.69
N LEU A 105 5.97 -15.73 2.64
CA LEU A 105 6.09 -14.66 3.65
C LEU A 105 4.92 -14.56 4.64
N VAL A 106 3.84 -15.34 4.47
CA VAL A 106 2.60 -15.26 5.29
C VAL A 106 2.36 -16.51 6.15
N ASN A 107 3.33 -17.45 6.23
CA ASN A 107 3.13 -18.75 6.90
C ASN A 107 2.93 -18.66 8.44
N ASP A 108 2.52 -19.78 9.04
CA ASP A 108 1.69 -19.84 10.26
C ASP A 108 2.22 -19.08 11.51
N ARG A 109 1.25 -18.60 12.30
CA ARG A 109 1.24 -17.44 13.23
C ARG A 109 2.26 -17.42 14.39
N SER A 110 3.22 -18.35 14.44
CA SER A 110 4.12 -18.54 15.58
C SER A 110 5.53 -17.93 15.39
N GLN A 111 5.87 -17.40 14.22
CA GLN A 111 7.27 -17.03 13.89
C GLN A 111 7.47 -15.62 13.30
N GLY A 112 6.53 -14.70 13.47
CA GLY A 112 6.72 -13.30 13.09
C GLY A 112 6.43 -12.97 11.63
N TYR A 113 5.65 -13.77 10.93
CA TYR A 113 5.26 -13.55 9.53
C TYR A 113 4.37 -12.32 9.32
N PHE A 114 4.33 -11.83 8.07
CA PHE A 114 3.42 -10.75 7.69
C PHE A 114 1.98 -11.26 7.66
N ASN A 115 1.07 -10.55 8.34
CA ASN A 115 -0.29 -11.00 8.58
C ASN A 115 -1.37 -9.95 8.23
N TYR A 116 -0.97 -8.73 7.91
CA TYR A 116 -1.84 -7.68 7.38
C TYR A 116 -1.27 -7.07 6.11
N PHE A 117 -2.15 -6.59 5.25
CA PHE A 117 -1.81 -6.17 3.90
C PHE A 117 -2.57 -4.89 3.53
N ARG A 118 -1.94 -4.07 2.68
CA ARG A 118 -2.58 -2.91 2.05
C ARG A 118 -2.09 -2.77 0.62
N GLY A 119 -3.01 -2.67 -0.32
CA GLY A 119 -2.70 -2.25 -1.69
C GLY A 119 -2.90 -0.76 -1.84
N GLN A 120 -1.98 -0.12 -2.55
CA GLN A 120 -2.12 1.27 -2.97
C GLN A 120 -2.02 1.34 -4.49
N PHE A 121 -3.01 2.00 -5.07
CA PHE A 121 -3.08 2.29 -6.51
C PHE A 121 -2.02 3.30 -6.98
N ASP A 122 -1.37 4.01 -6.07
CA ASP A 122 -0.27 4.90 -6.47
C ASP A 122 0.72 5.07 -5.31
N ASP A 123 1.81 5.80 -5.55
CA ASP A 123 2.78 6.19 -4.54
C ASP A 123 2.25 7.30 -3.63
N TRP A 124 1.17 6.99 -2.93
CA TRP A 124 0.64 7.89 -1.92
C TRP A 124 1.39 7.70 -0.59
N PRO A 125 1.61 8.81 0.15
CA PRO A 125 2.04 8.73 1.53
C PRO A 125 1.08 7.86 2.34
N LEU A 126 1.62 7.09 3.29
CA LEU A 126 0.83 6.33 4.26
C LEU A 126 0.27 7.28 5.32
N ILE A 127 -0.58 8.20 4.88
CA ILE A 127 -1.20 9.25 5.68
C ILE A 127 -2.72 9.14 5.51
N PRO A 128 -3.48 9.11 6.63
CA PRO A 128 -4.94 9.10 6.58
C PRO A 128 -5.52 10.23 5.74
N SER A 129 -6.68 9.99 5.15
CA SER A 129 -7.33 10.95 4.25
C SER A 129 -7.59 12.33 4.88
N LEU A 130 -7.79 12.38 6.21
CA LEU A 130 -7.96 13.61 6.98
C LEU A 130 -6.72 14.52 6.92
N PHE A 131 -5.51 13.96 6.98
CA PHE A 131 -4.27 14.74 7.08
C PHE A 131 -3.56 14.96 5.74
N ARG A 132 -4.17 14.58 4.62
CA ARG A 132 -3.61 14.82 3.28
C ARG A 132 -3.62 16.31 2.94
N ASN A 133 -2.67 16.72 2.10
CA ASN A 133 -2.48 18.13 1.70
C ASN A 133 -3.72 18.77 1.05
N ASN A 134 -4.61 17.97 0.47
CA ASN A 134 -5.86 18.43 -0.14
C ASN A 134 -7.04 18.52 0.84
N THR A 135 -6.82 18.31 2.15
CA THR A 135 -7.83 18.56 3.19
C THR A 135 -7.73 19.99 3.70
N LYS A 136 -8.88 20.68 3.82
CA LYS A 136 -8.93 22.06 4.33
C LYS A 136 -8.59 22.08 5.82
N LYS A 137 -7.67 22.96 6.23
CA LYS A 137 -7.31 23.14 7.66
C LYS A 137 -8.51 23.48 8.55
N SER A 138 -9.47 24.25 8.04
CA SER A 138 -10.70 24.59 8.76
C SER A 138 -11.60 23.36 9.02
N PHE A 139 -11.57 22.37 8.11
CA PHE A 139 -12.28 21.11 8.30
C PHE A 139 -11.64 20.30 9.43
N ILE A 140 -10.31 20.19 9.44
CA ILE A 140 -9.56 19.48 10.49
C ILE A 140 -9.78 20.13 11.86
N ALA A 141 -9.77 21.46 11.93
CA ALA A 141 -9.93 22.21 13.19
C ALA A 141 -11.36 22.19 13.77
N THR A 142 -12.35 21.71 13.02
CA THR A 142 -13.75 21.60 13.47
C THR A 142 -14.30 20.21 13.25
N TYR A 143 -13.41 19.21 13.18
CA TYR A 143 -13.75 17.87 12.75
C TYR A 143 -14.73 17.20 13.71
N ASP A 144 -14.45 17.25 15.02
CA ASP A 144 -15.32 16.63 16.02
C ASP A 144 -16.67 17.33 16.10
N ARG A 145 -16.73 18.64 15.87
CA ARG A 145 -17.99 19.36 15.73
C ARG A 145 -18.80 18.85 14.53
N ILE A 146 -18.18 18.74 13.35
CA ILE A 146 -18.84 18.24 12.13
C ILE A 146 -19.33 16.80 12.34
N TYR A 147 -18.48 15.94 12.90
CA TYR A 147 -18.84 14.57 13.25
C TYR A 147 -20.04 14.54 14.21
N SER A 148 -20.01 15.35 15.28
CA SER A 148 -21.13 15.46 16.22
C SER A 148 -22.43 15.90 15.55
N ASP A 149 -22.37 16.84 14.60
CA ASP A 149 -23.54 17.33 13.89
C ASP A 149 -24.10 16.27 12.92
N ILE A 150 -23.25 15.55 12.19
CA ILE A 150 -23.66 14.41 11.36
C ILE A 150 -24.33 13.33 12.21
N ALA A 151 -23.79 13.02 13.39
CA ALA A 151 -24.36 12.01 14.28
C ALA A 151 -25.74 12.41 14.82
N LYS A 152 -26.00 13.72 15.01
CA LYS A 152 -27.33 14.22 15.40
C LYS A 152 -28.33 14.17 14.25
N GLU A 153 -27.87 14.38 13.02
CA GLU A 153 -28.72 14.32 11.82
C GLU A 153 -29.08 12.87 11.47
N TYR A 154 -28.16 11.92 11.67
CA TYR A 154 -28.33 10.50 11.34
C TYR A 154 -28.08 9.56 12.55
N PRO A 155 -28.85 9.68 13.64
CA PRO A 155 -28.61 8.94 14.89
C PRO A 155 -28.81 7.42 14.75
N ASP A 156 -29.61 6.97 13.78
CA ASP A 156 -29.82 5.55 13.49
C ASP A 156 -28.65 4.89 12.75
N VAL A 157 -27.77 5.70 12.15
CA VAL A 157 -26.66 5.24 11.29
C VAL A 157 -25.34 5.28 12.04
N LEU A 158 -25.06 6.38 12.76
CA LEU A 158 -23.82 6.55 13.51
C LEU A 158 -24.05 7.34 14.80
N SER A 159 -23.19 7.10 15.77
CA SER A 159 -23.19 7.79 17.06
C SER A 159 -21.91 8.58 17.21
N TYR A 160 -21.99 9.76 17.84
CA TYR A 160 -20.78 10.52 18.19
C TYR A 160 -20.10 9.89 19.40
N VAL A 161 -18.83 9.53 19.25
CA VAL A 161 -17.96 9.05 20.34
C VAL A 161 -16.80 10.01 20.44
N ALA A 162 -16.71 10.78 21.52
CA ALA A 162 -15.57 11.66 21.77
C ALA A 162 -14.28 10.85 21.90
N TYR A 163 -13.16 11.43 21.53
CA TYR A 163 -11.89 10.74 21.69
C TYR A 163 -11.57 10.54 23.19
N SER A 164 -11.35 9.29 23.55
CA SER A 164 -10.72 8.85 24.80
C SER A 164 -10.05 7.50 24.53
N LYS A 165 -8.94 7.22 25.20
CA LYS A 165 -8.19 5.99 24.99
C LYS A 165 -9.05 4.74 25.26
N GLU A 166 -9.96 4.82 26.23
CA GLU A 166 -10.86 3.75 26.64
C GLU A 166 -11.99 3.50 25.62
N GLN A 167 -12.36 4.51 24.83
CA GLN A 167 -13.42 4.41 23.82
C GLN A 167 -12.88 4.36 22.40
N ALA A 168 -11.57 4.22 22.23
CA ALA A 168 -10.93 4.34 20.93
C ALA A 168 -11.41 3.28 19.92
N GLU A 169 -11.65 2.04 20.34
CA GLU A 169 -12.25 1.02 19.47
C GLU A 169 -13.66 1.43 19.00
N ALA A 170 -14.51 1.89 19.94
CA ALA A 170 -15.85 2.34 19.62
C ALA A 170 -15.84 3.55 18.69
N ARG A 171 -14.90 4.49 18.90
CA ARG A 171 -14.72 5.64 18.02
C ARG A 171 -14.24 5.23 16.64
N ALA A 172 -13.25 4.32 16.54
CA ALA A 172 -12.74 3.80 15.28
C ALA A 172 -13.85 3.12 14.45
N GLU A 173 -14.78 2.40 15.09
CA GLU A 173 -15.95 1.85 14.39
C GLU A 173 -16.83 2.94 13.75
N GLN A 174 -17.08 4.03 14.47
CA GLN A 174 -17.87 5.15 13.94
C GLN A 174 -17.12 5.92 12.86
N LEU A 175 -15.81 6.12 13.03
CA LEU A 175 -14.95 6.70 11.98
C LEU A 175 -14.95 5.82 10.73
N ALA A 176 -14.91 4.50 10.85
CA ALA A 176 -15.01 3.59 9.72
C ALA A 176 -16.35 3.74 8.99
N MET A 177 -17.45 4.00 9.71
CA MET A 177 -18.76 4.32 9.12
C MET A 177 -18.73 5.65 8.37
N LEU A 178 -18.16 6.71 8.96
CA LEU A 178 -17.99 7.99 8.28
C LEU A 178 -17.16 7.85 6.99
N GLN A 179 -16.09 7.06 7.05
CA GLN A 179 -15.24 6.76 5.89
C GLN A 179 -16.00 5.99 4.81
N HIS A 180 -16.91 5.09 5.19
CA HIS A 180 -17.78 4.38 4.26
C HIS A 180 -18.65 5.34 3.43
N TYR A 181 -19.14 6.41 4.05
CA TYR A 181 -19.91 7.48 3.41
C TYR A 181 -19.03 8.56 2.74
N GLY A 182 -17.71 8.37 2.68
CA GLY A 182 -16.79 9.25 1.96
C GLY A 182 -16.26 10.43 2.78
N MET A 183 -16.55 10.50 4.09
CA MET A 183 -15.91 11.47 4.96
C MET A 183 -14.43 11.12 5.13
N ARG A 184 -13.57 12.14 5.14
CA ARG A 184 -12.14 11.96 5.35
C ARG A 184 -11.86 11.69 6.82
N THR A 185 -11.21 10.60 7.17
CA THR A 185 -10.96 10.18 8.56
C THR A 185 -9.46 10.04 8.86
N SER A 186 -9.15 9.89 10.14
CA SER A 186 -7.83 9.55 10.68
C SER A 186 -7.47 8.06 10.58
N LEU A 187 -8.33 7.24 9.97
CA LEU A 187 -8.09 5.81 9.79
C LEU A 187 -7.32 5.52 8.50
N LEU A 188 -6.51 4.46 8.54
CA LEU A 188 -5.97 3.78 7.36
C LEU A 188 -6.35 2.31 7.38
N ASP A 189 -7.02 1.85 6.33
CA ASP A 189 -7.48 0.46 6.22
C ASP A 189 -6.34 -0.53 5.95
N ILE A 190 -6.34 -1.64 6.65
CA ILE A 190 -5.51 -2.81 6.35
C ILE A 190 -6.38 -4.06 6.40
N THR A 191 -5.98 -5.11 5.70
CA THR A 191 -6.76 -6.37 5.62
C THR A 191 -5.90 -7.57 5.95
N LYS A 192 -6.49 -8.59 6.60
CA LYS A 192 -5.85 -9.91 6.75
C LYS A 192 -5.82 -10.71 5.44
N ASN A 193 -6.50 -10.27 4.38
CA ASN A 193 -6.55 -10.96 3.10
C ASN A 193 -5.62 -10.28 2.07
N PRO A 194 -4.49 -10.90 1.70
CA PRO A 194 -3.53 -10.29 0.78
C PRO A 194 -4.13 -10.09 -0.62
N PHE A 195 -5.06 -10.93 -1.06
CA PHE A 195 -5.69 -10.80 -2.38
C PHE A 195 -6.65 -9.61 -2.47
N ILE A 196 -7.31 -9.24 -1.35
CA ILE A 196 -8.09 -8.01 -1.29
C ILE A 196 -7.17 -6.79 -1.40
N ALA A 197 -6.01 -6.82 -0.75
CA ALA A 197 -5.00 -5.78 -0.90
C ALA A 197 -4.49 -5.69 -2.36
N LEU A 198 -4.17 -6.81 -3.01
CA LEU A 198 -3.80 -6.81 -4.44
C LEU A 198 -4.88 -6.20 -5.33
N GLN A 199 -6.16 -6.48 -5.06
CA GLN A 199 -7.27 -5.86 -5.79
C GLN A 199 -7.23 -4.33 -5.67
N PHE A 200 -6.98 -3.78 -4.48
CA PHE A 200 -6.86 -2.34 -4.26
C PHE A 200 -5.67 -1.68 -4.98
N MET A 201 -4.65 -2.44 -5.39
CA MET A 201 -3.55 -1.90 -6.20
C MET A 201 -3.95 -1.60 -7.64
N VAL A 202 -4.98 -2.27 -8.16
CA VAL A 202 -5.41 -2.11 -9.56
C VAL A 202 -6.74 -1.37 -9.70
N LEU A 203 -7.45 -1.19 -8.59
CA LEU A 203 -8.68 -0.40 -8.52
C LEU A 203 -8.35 1.08 -8.74
N GLY A 204 -8.67 1.57 -9.94
CA GLY A 204 -8.43 2.97 -10.34
C GLY A 204 -7.84 3.12 -11.74
N TYR A 205 -7.34 2.03 -12.34
CA TYR A 205 -6.61 2.08 -13.61
C TYR A 205 -7.37 2.77 -14.76
N ALA A 206 -8.68 2.58 -14.83
CA ALA A 206 -9.50 3.17 -15.90
C ALA A 206 -9.82 4.67 -15.70
N ALA A 207 -9.43 5.27 -14.58
CA ALA A 207 -9.86 6.61 -14.18
C ALA A 207 -8.74 7.67 -14.29
N THR A 208 -7.57 7.31 -14.79
CA THR A 208 -6.36 8.13 -14.71
C THR A 208 -5.48 7.99 -15.96
N ASP A 209 -4.99 9.13 -16.46
CA ASP A 209 -4.20 9.21 -17.70
C ASP A 209 -2.68 9.23 -17.45
N HIS A 210 -2.23 8.90 -16.23
CA HIS A 210 -0.81 8.97 -15.83
C HIS A 210 -0.22 7.61 -15.45
N TRP A 211 1.10 7.53 -15.45
CA TRP A 211 1.81 6.32 -15.04
C TRP A 211 1.73 6.10 -13.52
N HIS A 212 1.26 4.93 -13.09
CA HIS A 212 1.05 4.63 -11.68
C HIS A 212 2.18 3.82 -11.06
N VAL A 213 2.57 4.20 -9.85
CA VAL A 213 3.54 3.44 -9.05
C VAL A 213 2.80 2.72 -7.93
N ASN A 214 2.13 1.64 -8.31
CA ASN A 214 1.42 0.76 -7.38
C ASN A 214 2.34 0.23 -6.29
N SER A 215 1.81 0.03 -5.09
CA SER A 215 2.54 -0.63 -4.02
C SER A 215 1.70 -1.62 -3.22
N PHE A 216 2.34 -2.72 -2.86
CA PHE A 216 1.81 -3.74 -1.98
C PHE A 216 2.56 -3.69 -0.66
N ASP A 217 1.89 -3.27 0.40
CA ASP A 217 2.45 -3.21 1.74
C ASP A 217 2.03 -4.45 2.54
N MET A 218 3.01 -5.11 3.17
CA MET A 218 2.81 -6.22 4.12
C MET A 218 3.27 -5.77 5.51
N TYR A 219 2.49 -6.08 6.54
CA TYR A 219 2.76 -5.69 7.92
C TYR A 219 2.84 -6.93 8.82
N ALA A 220 3.82 -6.96 9.72
CA ALA A 220 3.95 -7.99 10.76
C ALA A 220 3.42 -7.45 12.09
N ILE A 221 2.15 -7.74 12.39
CA ILE A 221 1.44 -7.17 13.53
C ILE A 221 1.19 -8.24 14.60
N ASP A 222 1.81 -8.07 15.76
CA ASP A 222 1.36 -8.64 17.03
C ASP A 222 0.12 -7.87 17.52
N GLU A 223 -1.07 -8.48 17.45
CA GLU A 223 -2.35 -7.77 17.70
C GLU A 223 -2.47 -7.26 19.14
N GLU A 224 -1.94 -7.99 20.12
CA GLU A 224 -2.00 -7.59 21.53
C GLU A 224 -1.02 -6.45 21.79
N LYS A 225 0.26 -6.64 21.43
CA LYS A 225 1.30 -5.65 21.74
C LYS A 225 1.11 -4.36 20.95
N HIS A 226 0.78 -4.43 19.67
CA HIS A 226 0.63 -3.23 18.86
C HIS A 226 -0.69 -2.48 19.09
N ALA A 227 -1.71 -3.12 19.69
CA ALA A 227 -2.89 -2.39 20.15
C ALA A 227 -2.59 -1.50 21.38
N GLU A 228 -1.62 -1.90 22.21
CA GLU A 228 -1.21 -1.12 23.38
C GLU A 228 -0.09 -0.11 23.09
N GLU A 229 0.85 -0.51 22.24
CA GLU A 229 2.13 0.18 22.00
C GLU A 229 2.24 0.78 20.58
N ASN A 230 1.18 0.78 19.78
CA ASN A 230 1.14 1.38 18.45
C ASN A 230 -0.27 1.92 18.13
N VAL A 231 -0.51 2.34 16.90
CA VAL A 231 -1.79 2.87 16.40
C VAL A 231 -2.71 1.78 15.83
N PHE A 232 -2.42 0.50 16.09
CA PHE A 232 -3.15 -0.61 15.49
C PHE A 232 -4.46 -0.88 16.22
N VAL A 233 -5.56 -1.00 15.48
CA VAL A 233 -6.89 -1.33 16.01
C VAL A 233 -7.48 -2.49 15.22
N ALA A 234 -7.75 -3.60 15.89
CA ALA A 234 -8.51 -4.71 15.31
C ALA A 234 -10.01 -4.41 15.41
N VAL A 235 -10.76 -4.60 14.31
CA VAL A 235 -12.21 -4.33 14.35
C VAL A 235 -12.97 -5.50 14.97
N VAL A 236 -13.83 -5.20 15.94
CA VAL A 236 -14.76 -6.17 16.53
C VAL A 236 -15.83 -6.53 15.49
N LYS A 237 -16.04 -7.83 15.27
CA LYS A 237 -16.95 -8.33 14.24
C LYS A 237 -18.41 -8.17 14.70
N ASN A 238 -19.07 -7.09 14.30
CA ASN A 238 -20.50 -6.90 14.52
C ASN A 238 -21.32 -7.03 13.21
N ASP A 239 -22.52 -7.63 13.30
CA ASP A 239 -23.39 -7.93 12.14
C ASP A 239 -23.90 -6.70 11.38
N ARG A 240 -23.79 -5.50 11.96
CA ARG A 240 -24.13 -4.22 11.33
C ARG A 240 -23.11 -3.78 10.26
N ASN A 241 -21.89 -4.31 10.28
CA ASN A 241 -20.80 -3.92 9.38
C ASN A 241 -20.46 -5.00 8.34
N LYS A 242 -21.42 -5.30 7.44
CA LYS A 242 -21.24 -6.35 6.41
C LYS A 242 -19.99 -6.16 5.53
N ARG A 243 -19.60 -4.91 5.21
CA ARG A 243 -18.39 -4.59 4.43
C ARG A 243 -17.09 -4.91 5.20
N ILE A 244 -17.03 -4.63 6.50
CA ILE A 244 -15.87 -4.93 7.35
C ILE A 244 -15.77 -6.45 7.62
N LYS A 245 -16.92 -7.11 7.81
CA LYS A 245 -17.02 -8.57 7.94
C LYS A 245 -16.48 -9.31 6.70
N ALA A 246 -16.71 -8.76 5.51
CA ALA A 246 -16.20 -9.32 4.25
C ALA A 246 -14.68 -9.15 4.07
N GLN A 247 -14.08 -8.11 4.65
CA GLN A 247 -12.67 -7.77 4.43
C GLN A 247 -11.71 -8.28 5.52
N ARG A 248 -12.20 -8.83 6.63
CA ARG A 248 -11.37 -9.11 7.83
C ARG A 248 -10.45 -7.92 8.14
N GLY A 249 -11.03 -6.72 8.10
CA GLY A 249 -10.29 -5.45 8.16
C GLY A 249 -9.80 -5.11 9.56
N ALA A 250 -8.70 -4.37 9.62
CA ALA A 250 -8.21 -3.66 10.79
C ALA A 250 -7.81 -2.24 10.33
N PHE A 251 -7.52 -1.36 11.28
CA PHE A 251 -7.14 0.00 10.99
C PHE A 251 -5.82 0.36 11.67
N PHE A 252 -5.08 1.27 11.05
CA PHE A 252 -4.21 2.17 11.82
C PHE A 252 -5.02 3.41 12.15
N ASP A 253 -5.31 3.60 13.43
CA ASP A 253 -6.07 4.74 13.94
C ASP A 253 -5.12 5.80 14.49
N TYR A 254 -4.99 6.90 13.74
CA TYR A 254 -4.06 7.96 14.08
C TYR A 254 -4.57 8.86 15.21
N ASP A 255 -5.82 8.70 15.68
CA ASP A 255 -6.28 9.40 16.88
C ASP A 255 -5.39 9.05 18.09
N TYR A 256 -4.89 7.81 18.18
CA TYR A 256 -3.96 7.37 19.24
C TYR A 256 -2.66 8.16 19.29
N LEU A 257 -2.25 8.82 18.19
CA LEU A 257 -1.07 9.68 18.22
C LEU A 257 -1.23 10.85 19.19
N ASN A 258 -2.45 11.23 19.58
CA ASN A 258 -2.67 12.27 20.56
C ASN A 258 -1.99 11.94 21.90
N ASP A 259 -2.10 10.69 22.37
CA ASP A 259 -1.67 10.30 23.72
C ASP A 259 -0.49 9.34 23.79
N ILE A 260 -0.12 8.69 22.68
CA ILE A 260 0.92 7.67 22.69
C ILE A 260 2.27 8.25 23.12
N LYS A 261 2.99 7.58 24.02
CA LYS A 261 4.33 8.01 24.44
C LYS A 261 5.36 7.44 23.46
N GLU A 262 6.17 8.30 22.85
CA GLU A 262 7.14 7.89 21.82
C GLU A 262 8.13 6.83 22.31
N THR A 263 8.50 6.87 23.59
CA THR A 263 9.40 5.89 24.22
C THR A 263 8.80 4.49 24.39
N GLN A 264 7.49 4.36 24.24
CA GLN A 264 6.74 3.10 24.37
C GLN A 264 6.31 2.54 23.02
N ILE A 265 6.65 3.20 21.90
CA ILE A 265 6.17 2.76 20.59
C ILE A 265 6.95 1.54 20.13
N ARG A 266 6.23 0.45 19.94
CA ARG A 266 6.74 -0.74 19.29
C ARG A 266 6.57 -0.60 17.78
N LEU A 267 7.68 -0.47 17.05
CA LEU A 267 7.65 -0.35 15.59
C LEU A 267 7.06 -1.61 14.94
N ILE A 268 6.17 -1.41 13.98
CA ILE A 268 5.61 -2.49 13.16
C ILE A 268 6.50 -2.72 11.94
N PRO A 269 7.04 -3.93 11.71
CA PRO A 269 7.75 -4.25 10.48
C PRO A 269 6.84 -4.15 9.27
N ARG A 270 7.20 -3.28 8.33
CA ARG A 270 6.53 -3.03 7.07
C ARG A 270 7.45 -3.39 5.90
N LEU A 271 6.96 -4.27 5.03
CA LEU A 271 7.58 -4.59 3.75
C LEU A 271 6.78 -3.94 2.62
N LYS A 272 7.42 -3.05 1.87
CA LYS A 272 6.81 -2.38 0.71
C LYS A 272 7.31 -3.00 -0.59
N ILE A 273 6.41 -3.58 -1.37
CA ILE A 273 6.73 -4.22 -2.65
C ILE A 273 6.25 -3.33 -3.80
N ARG A 274 7.11 -3.13 -4.79
CA ARG A 274 6.87 -2.29 -5.96
C ARG A 274 7.38 -2.94 -7.23
N ILE A 275 6.79 -2.54 -8.35
CA ILE A 275 7.29 -2.90 -9.68
C ILE A 275 8.16 -1.74 -10.16
N ALA A 276 9.35 -2.05 -10.67
CA ALA A 276 10.25 -1.13 -11.31
C ALA A 276 10.47 -1.58 -12.75
N PHE A 277 10.17 -0.72 -13.71
CA PHE A 277 10.35 -1.01 -15.12
C PHE A 277 11.72 -0.55 -15.58
N GLU A 278 12.53 -1.47 -16.05
CA GLU A 278 13.85 -1.17 -16.61
C GLU A 278 13.69 -0.96 -18.12
N ILE A 279 13.65 0.31 -18.52
CA ILE A 279 13.38 0.75 -19.91
C ILE A 279 14.62 1.30 -20.60
N ALA A 280 15.82 1.12 -20.03
CA ALA A 280 17.05 1.69 -20.57
C ALA A 280 17.32 1.22 -22.01
N ASP A 281 17.08 -0.07 -22.29
CA ASP A 281 17.24 -0.64 -23.63
C ASP A 281 16.22 -0.06 -24.63
N VAL A 282 15.00 0.21 -24.16
CA VAL A 282 13.94 0.85 -24.97
C VAL A 282 14.30 2.30 -25.28
N ASP A 283 14.79 3.06 -24.29
CA ASP A 283 15.20 4.45 -24.47
C ASP A 283 16.37 4.58 -25.45
N ASN A 284 17.34 3.67 -25.38
CA ASN A 284 18.45 3.61 -26.34
C ASN A 284 17.96 3.30 -27.76
N LEU A 285 17.03 2.35 -27.90
CA LEU A 285 16.44 2.01 -29.20
C LEU A 285 15.66 3.18 -29.80
N LEU A 286 14.84 3.84 -28.99
CA LEU A 286 14.06 5.01 -29.42
C LEU A 286 14.97 6.15 -29.88
N LYS A 287 16.09 6.39 -29.18
CA LYS A 287 17.08 7.39 -29.59
C LYS A 287 17.71 7.04 -30.94
N ALA A 288 18.09 5.78 -31.16
CA ALA A 288 18.64 5.32 -32.43
C ALA A 288 17.65 5.53 -33.60
N GLN A 289 16.37 5.17 -33.41
CA GLN A 289 15.33 5.41 -34.42
C GLN A 289 15.09 6.90 -34.69
N GLN A 290 15.14 7.75 -33.65
CA GLN A 290 15.03 9.20 -33.83
C GLN A 290 16.20 9.78 -34.64
N GLU A 291 17.41 9.29 -34.43
CA GLU A 291 18.58 9.71 -35.22
C GLU A 291 18.45 9.28 -36.69
N GLU A 292 18.02 8.05 -36.94
CA GLU A 292 17.75 7.54 -38.29
C GLU A 292 16.68 8.37 -39.01
N PHE A 293 15.58 8.69 -38.32
CA PHE A 293 14.52 9.53 -38.87
C PHE A 293 14.99 10.95 -39.17
N ARG A 294 15.81 11.55 -38.29
CA ARG A 294 16.41 12.87 -38.54
C ARG A 294 17.35 12.85 -39.75
N HIS A 295 18.12 11.78 -39.92
CA HIS A 295 19.00 11.62 -41.07
C HIS A 295 18.21 11.50 -42.37
N LEU A 296 17.11 10.73 -42.39
CA LEU A 296 16.19 10.63 -43.52
C LEU A 296 15.55 11.98 -43.88
N LEU A 297 15.17 12.79 -42.89
CA LEU A 297 14.62 14.14 -43.11
C LEU A 297 15.64 15.12 -43.70
N GLN A 298 16.95 14.90 -43.51
CA GLN A 298 18.00 15.73 -44.11
C GLN A 298 18.32 15.36 -45.57
N LEU A 299 17.88 14.17 -46.01
CA LEU A 299 18.05 13.66 -47.37
C LEU A 299 16.86 14.00 -48.30
N LEU A 300 15.78 14.57 -47.75
CA LEU A 300 14.59 15.08 -48.45
C LEU A 300 14.68 16.60 -48.65
#